data_AF-A0A414PVY0-F1
#
_entry.id   AF-A0A414PVY0-F1
#
_cell.length_a   1.000
_cell.length_b   1.000
_cell.length_c   1.000
_cell.angle_alpha   90.00
_cell.angle_beta   90.00
_cell.angle_gamma   90.00
#
_symmetry.space_group_name_H-M   'P 1'
#
loop_
_entity.id
_entity.type
_entity.pdbx_description
1 polymer ?
#
loop_
_entity_poly.entity_id
_entity_poly.type
_entity_poly.pdbx_seq_one_letter_code
_entity_poly.pdbx_strand_id
1 'polypeptide(L)'
;MKKYLLLGSIILLLITGCSNITPKVELTPTEITKLNGASNKGAELLIRKAILNDMTKYNYTLEEKEALKENKENLEIEFYMNRLAVKKVNVSDEEVLAIYNANKDKLKDIKMEIALPQIREQLFLQKVNNEKINYINSLIEKNQLNDKIKLYFPKEKK
;
A
#
# COMPACT_ATOMS: atom_id res chain seq x y z
N MET A 1 -58.89 -4.88 -15.89
CA MET A 1 -57.76 -4.02 -16.31
C MET A 1 -57.21 -3.37 -15.03
N LYS A 2 -55.96 -3.48 -14.57
CA LYS A 2 -54.71 -4.10 -15.03
C LYS A 2 -54.11 -4.89 -13.85
N LYS A 3 -53.60 -6.09 -14.12
CA LYS A 3 -52.78 -6.90 -13.21
C LYS A 3 -51.38 -6.28 -13.15
N TYR A 4 -50.87 -5.97 -11.96
CA TYR A 4 -49.44 -5.65 -11.78
C TYR A 4 -48.71 -6.93 -11.43
N LEU A 5 -48.13 -7.53 -12.46
CA LEU A 5 -47.22 -8.66 -12.41
C LEU A 5 -45.89 -8.15 -12.96
N LEU A 6 -44.92 -7.94 -12.08
CA LEU A 6 -43.48 -7.71 -12.35
C LEU A 6 -42.79 -8.03 -11.02
N LEU A 7 -42.51 -9.30 -10.70
CA LEU A 7 -41.34 -10.07 -11.15
C LEU A 7 -40.04 -9.23 -11.16
N GLY A 8 -39.17 -9.53 -10.19
CA GLY A 8 -37.73 -9.48 -10.40
C GLY A 8 -36.98 -8.33 -9.73
N SER A 9 -36.86 -8.34 -8.40
CA SER A 9 -35.62 -7.86 -7.77
C SER A 9 -34.86 -9.08 -7.25
N ILE A 10 -34.37 -9.87 -8.20
CA ILE A 10 -33.29 -10.81 -7.97
C ILE A 10 -32.10 -9.96 -7.52
N ILE A 11 -31.85 -9.95 -6.21
CA ILE A 11 -30.59 -9.49 -5.64
C ILE A 11 -29.58 -10.56 -6.04
N LEU A 12 -28.89 -10.34 -7.17
CA LEU A 12 -27.71 -11.09 -7.55
C LEU A 12 -26.52 -10.13 -7.68
N LEU A 13 -25.39 -10.62 -7.16
CA LEU A 13 -24.00 -10.20 -7.38
C LEU A 13 -23.54 -9.10 -6.40
N LEU A 14 -22.56 -9.34 -5.51
CA LEU A 14 -21.28 -10.01 -5.75
C LEU A 14 -20.82 -10.82 -4.52
N ILE A 15 -21.13 -12.12 -4.50
CA ILE A 15 -20.25 -13.11 -3.87
C ILE A 15 -19.43 -13.68 -5.02
N THR A 16 -18.46 -12.91 -5.53
CA THR A 16 -17.47 -13.49 -6.44
C THR A 16 -16.58 -14.38 -5.58
N GLY A 17 -16.75 -15.68 -5.80
CA GLY A 17 -16.30 -16.73 -4.91
C GLY A 17 -14.81 -16.68 -4.61
N CYS A 18 -14.49 -16.82 -3.33
CA CYS A 18 -13.37 -17.66 -2.97
C CYS A 18 -13.72 -19.06 -3.50
N SER A 19 -13.19 -19.43 -4.67
CA SER A 19 -13.06 -20.84 -5.01
C SER A 19 -12.32 -21.48 -3.84
N ASN A 20 -13.00 -22.31 -3.06
CA ASN A 20 -12.45 -23.06 -1.92
C ASN A 20 -11.51 -24.16 -2.43
N ILE A 21 -10.47 -23.78 -3.18
CA ILE A 21 -9.35 -24.64 -3.50
C ILE A 21 -8.42 -24.51 -2.30
N THR A 22 -8.44 -25.50 -1.43
CA THR A 22 -7.47 -25.61 -0.35
C THR A 22 -6.07 -25.60 -0.97
N PRO A 23 -5.19 -24.64 -0.63
CA PRO A 23 -3.87 -24.55 -1.26
C PRO A 23 -3.07 -25.82 -0.99
N LYS A 24 -2.77 -26.60 -2.03
CA LYS A 24 -1.91 -27.79 -1.89
C LYS A 24 -0.48 -27.34 -1.53
N VAL A 25 0.11 -27.95 -0.51
CA VAL A 25 1.48 -27.64 -0.05
C VAL A 25 2.51 -28.34 -0.93
N GLU A 26 2.54 -27.94 -2.20
CA GLU A 26 3.42 -28.50 -3.23
C GLU A 26 3.91 -27.39 -4.18
N LEU A 27 5.08 -27.61 -4.77
CA LEU A 27 5.61 -26.78 -5.84
C LEU A 27 5.01 -27.21 -7.18
N THR A 28 4.55 -26.25 -7.96
CA THR A 28 4.12 -26.46 -9.36
C THR A 28 5.35 -26.60 -10.27
N PRO A 29 5.21 -27.27 -11.44
CA PRO A 29 6.31 -27.34 -12.41
C PRO A 29 6.86 -25.97 -12.79
N THR A 30 6.00 -24.97 -12.97
CA THR A 30 6.42 -23.58 -13.27
C THR A 30 7.22 -22.95 -12.14
N GLU A 31 6.85 -23.18 -10.88
CA GLU A 31 7.62 -22.71 -9.72
C GLU A 31 8.99 -23.39 -9.67
N ILE A 32 9.07 -24.70 -9.91
CA ILE A 32 10.34 -25.45 -9.96
C ILE A 32 11.26 -24.87 -11.04
N THR A 33 10.75 -24.61 -12.24
CA THR A 33 11.53 -23.99 -13.33
C THR A 33 12.05 -22.60 -12.94
N LYS A 34 11.21 -21.76 -12.32
CA LYS A 34 11.60 -20.40 -11.90
C LYS A 34 12.64 -20.40 -10.77
N LEU A 35 12.62 -21.41 -9.91
CA LEU A 35 13.57 -21.54 -8.81
C LEU A 35 14.98 -21.84 -9.31
N ASN A 36 15.14 -22.45 -10.50
CA ASN A 36 16.44 -22.73 -11.11
C ASN A 36 17.46 -23.37 -10.14
N GLY A 37 17.02 -24.40 -9.40
CA GLY A 37 17.85 -25.09 -8.41
C GLY A 37 18.04 -24.39 -7.06
N ALA A 38 17.45 -23.20 -6.84
CA ALA A 38 17.53 -22.49 -5.56
C ALA A 38 16.65 -23.16 -4.48
N SER A 39 17.14 -24.25 -3.90
CA SER A 39 16.45 -25.06 -2.89
C SER A 39 15.92 -24.23 -1.71
N ASN A 40 16.69 -23.26 -1.21
CA ASN A 40 16.27 -22.38 -0.11
C ASN A 40 15.01 -21.57 -0.45
N LYS A 41 14.91 -21.03 -1.67
CA LYS A 41 13.72 -20.31 -2.14
C LYS A 41 12.53 -21.26 -2.33
N GLY A 42 12.81 -22.52 -2.71
CA GLY A 42 11.80 -23.57 -2.79
C GLY A 42 11.21 -23.91 -1.42
N ALA A 43 12.06 -24.04 -0.40
CA ALA A 43 11.63 -24.26 0.98
C ALA A 43 10.78 -23.09 1.51
N GLU A 44 11.20 -21.85 1.27
CA GLU A 44 10.44 -20.64 1.63
C GLU A 44 9.03 -20.65 1.01
N LEU A 45 8.93 -20.99 -0.28
CA LEU A 45 7.65 -21.06 -0.98
C LEU A 45 6.74 -22.17 -0.41
N LEU A 46 7.29 -23.32 -0.06
CA LEU A 46 6.53 -24.40 0.59
C LEU A 46 6.04 -23.99 1.98
N ILE A 47 6.88 -23.35 2.79
CA ILE A 47 6.50 -22.80 4.10
C ILE A 47 5.34 -21.80 3.94
N ARG A 48 5.46 -20.87 2.99
CA ARG A 48 4.40 -19.91 2.69
C ARG A 48 3.09 -20.60 2.31
N LYS A 49 3.12 -21.64 1.46
CA LYS A 49 1.93 -22.41 1.08
C LYS A 49 1.33 -23.16 2.27
N ALA A 50 2.16 -23.73 3.14
CA ALA A 50 1.72 -24.39 4.36
C ALA A 50 0.98 -23.42 5.30
N ILE A 51 1.54 -22.23 5.53
CA ILE A 51 0.90 -21.18 6.32
C ILE A 51 -0.44 -20.76 5.69
N LEU A 52 -0.47 -20.48 4.39
CA LEU A 52 -1.71 -20.11 3.69
C LEU A 52 -2.78 -21.19 3.79
N ASN A 53 -2.40 -22.46 3.68
CA ASN A 53 -3.32 -23.58 3.85
C ASN A 53 -3.85 -23.66 5.28
N ASP A 54 -3.00 -23.48 6.28
CA ASP A 54 -3.40 -23.55 7.69
C ASP A 54 -4.28 -22.36 8.11
N MET A 55 -4.00 -21.16 7.57
CA MET A 55 -4.83 -19.96 7.75
C MET A 55 -6.29 -20.17 7.30
N THR A 56 -6.55 -21.08 6.35
CA THR A 56 -7.94 -21.38 5.92
C THR A 56 -8.77 -22.09 6.99
N LYS A 57 -8.10 -22.73 7.95
CA LYS A 57 -8.75 -23.46 9.07
C LYS A 57 -9.02 -22.55 10.27
N TYR A 58 -8.43 -21.35 10.29
CA TYR A 58 -8.61 -20.39 11.37
C TYR A 58 -9.97 -19.68 11.23
N ASN A 59 -10.79 -19.77 12.27
CA ASN A 59 -12.11 -19.14 12.32
C ASN A 59 -12.00 -17.70 12.81
N TYR A 60 -11.69 -16.78 11.90
CA TYR A 60 -11.65 -15.34 12.21
C TYR A 60 -13.01 -14.83 12.71
N THR A 61 -12.96 -14.04 13.78
CA THR A 61 -14.09 -13.25 14.27
C THR A 61 -14.51 -12.19 13.24
N LEU A 62 -15.66 -11.55 13.46
CA LEU A 62 -16.11 -10.45 12.59
C LEU A 62 -15.14 -9.26 12.66
N GLU A 63 -14.71 -8.89 13.87
CA GLU A 63 -13.77 -7.80 14.12
C GLU A 63 -12.42 -8.03 13.42
N GLU A 64 -11.85 -9.24 13.50
CA GLU A 64 -10.60 -9.57 12.81
C GLU A 64 -10.75 -9.51 11.29
N LYS A 65 -11.90 -9.92 10.73
CA LYS A 65 -12.16 -9.82 9.29
C LYS A 65 -12.24 -8.36 8.84
N GLU A 66 -12.88 -7.50 9.63
CA GLU A 66 -12.95 -6.06 9.37
C GLU A 66 -11.56 -5.43 9.45
N ALA A 67 -10.78 -5.75 10.48
CA ALA A 67 -9.41 -5.28 10.63
C ALA A 67 -8.51 -5.74 9.47
N LEU A 68 -8.61 -7.00 9.02
CA LEU A 68 -7.87 -7.50 7.86
C LEU A 68 -8.26 -6.78 6.57
N LYS A 69 -9.55 -6.47 6.39
CA LYS A 69 -10.04 -5.71 5.24
C LYS A 69 -9.49 -4.30 5.24
N GLU A 70 -9.59 -3.58 6.36
CA GLU A 70 -9.07 -2.22 6.51
C GLU A 70 -7.54 -2.19 6.30
N ASN A 71 -6.79 -3.13 6.89
CA ASN A 71 -5.35 -3.23 6.69
C ASN A 71 -4.96 -3.46 5.23
N LYS A 72 -5.74 -4.27 4.50
CA LYS A 72 -5.52 -4.47 3.06
C LYS A 72 -5.79 -3.17 2.29
N GLU A 73 -6.89 -2.49 2.56
CA GLU A 73 -7.24 -1.21 1.92
C GLU A 73 -6.16 -0.14 2.19
N ASN A 74 -5.68 -0.03 3.44
CA ASN A 74 -4.60 0.88 3.82
C ASN A 74 -3.28 0.56 3.08
N LEU A 75 -2.94 -0.72 2.93
CA LEU A 75 -1.76 -1.13 2.18
C LEU A 75 -1.88 -0.78 0.69
N GLU A 76 -3.07 -0.98 0.10
CA GLU A 76 -3.35 -0.61 -1.29
C GLU A 76 -3.25 0.91 -1.52
N ILE A 77 -3.80 1.70 -0.60
CA ILE A 77 -3.69 3.17 -0.60
C ILE A 77 -2.21 3.59 -0.54
N GLU A 78 -1.45 3.07 0.42
CA GLU A 78 -0.04 3.45 0.58
C GLU A 78 0.81 3.01 -0.62
N PHE A 79 0.54 1.83 -1.19
CA PHE A 79 1.21 1.38 -2.41
C PHE A 79 0.92 2.32 -3.59
N TYR A 80 -0.35 2.69 -3.80
CA TYR A 80 -0.75 3.62 -4.85
C TYR A 80 -0.09 5.00 -4.67
N MET A 81 -0.16 5.55 -3.46
CA MET A 81 0.43 6.85 -3.11
C MET A 81 1.94 6.88 -3.34
N ASN A 82 2.66 5.83 -2.93
CA ASN A 82 4.09 5.69 -3.19
C ASN A 82 4.39 5.66 -4.69
N ARG A 83 3.67 4.85 -5.46
CA ARG A 83 3.89 4.74 -6.91
C ARG A 83 3.62 6.05 -7.65
N LEU A 84 2.64 6.82 -7.20
CA LEU A 84 2.32 8.13 -7.78
C LEU A 84 3.42 9.16 -7.46
N ALA A 85 3.84 9.24 -6.19
CA ALA A 85 4.83 10.20 -5.74
C ALA A 85 6.23 9.93 -6.32
N VAL A 86 6.71 8.69 -6.26
CA VAL A 86 8.05 8.32 -6.76
C VAL A 86 8.26 8.68 -8.22
N LYS A 87 7.22 8.57 -9.06
CA LYS A 87 7.30 8.92 -10.49
C LYS A 87 7.55 10.41 -10.75
N LYS A 88 7.30 11.28 -9.78
CA LYS A 88 7.44 12.74 -9.89
C LYS A 88 8.71 13.27 -9.23
N VAL A 89 9.42 12.44 -8.48
CA VAL A 89 10.58 12.87 -7.70
C VAL A 89 11.85 12.63 -8.48
N ASN A 90 12.68 13.67 -8.54
CA ASN A 90 14.07 13.58 -8.94
C ASN A 90 14.94 14.31 -7.89
N VAL A 91 16.15 13.81 -7.67
CA VAL A 91 17.15 14.42 -6.80
C VAL A 91 18.42 14.65 -7.63
N SER A 92 18.84 15.90 -7.78
CA SER A 92 20.04 16.23 -8.52
C SER A 92 21.30 16.18 -7.64
N ASP A 93 22.47 16.06 -8.27
CA ASP A 93 23.74 16.14 -7.53
C ASP A 93 23.95 17.52 -6.90
N GLU A 94 23.50 18.59 -7.56
CA GLU A 94 23.60 19.96 -7.02
C GLU A 94 22.82 20.11 -5.71
N GLU A 95 21.61 19.53 -5.62
CA GLU A 95 20.81 19.58 -4.40
C GLU A 95 21.49 18.84 -3.25
N VAL A 96 22.07 17.67 -3.53
CA VAL A 96 22.79 16.86 -2.54
C VAL A 96 24.04 17.60 -2.05
N LEU A 97 24.82 18.17 -2.98
CA LEU A 97 26.01 18.95 -2.64
C LEU A 97 25.68 20.22 -1.87
N ALA A 98 24.58 20.90 -2.20
CA ALA A 98 24.12 22.08 -1.47
C ALA A 98 23.82 21.75 0.00
N ILE A 99 23.11 20.63 0.25
CA ILE A 99 22.82 20.17 1.62
C ILE A 99 24.11 19.77 2.35
N TYR A 100 25.02 19.05 1.69
CA TYR A 100 26.30 18.66 2.28
C TYR A 100 27.11 19.89 2.70
N ASN A 101 27.27 20.86 1.79
CA ASN A 101 28.03 22.08 2.05
C ASN A 101 27.40 22.93 3.16
N ALA A 102 26.06 23.02 3.21
CA ALA A 102 25.34 23.72 4.27
C ALA A 102 25.49 23.07 5.66
N ASN A 103 25.90 21.80 5.73
CA ASN A 103 26.04 21.05 6.98
C ASN A 103 27.48 20.55 7.23
N LYS A 104 28.46 21.09 6.50
CA LYS A 104 29.84 20.58 6.49
C LYS A 104 30.46 20.50 7.88
N ASP A 105 30.23 21.50 8.73
CA ASP A 105 30.75 21.53 10.10
C ASP A 105 30.21 20.38 10.97
N LYS A 106 28.95 19.99 10.75
CA LYS A 106 28.30 18.86 11.42
C LYS A 106 28.73 17.50 10.85
N LEU A 107 29.24 17.49 9.62
CA LEU A 107 29.65 16.29 8.89
C LEU A 107 31.17 16.11 8.84
N LYS A 108 31.95 16.94 9.54
CA LYS A 108 33.42 17.00 9.45
C LYS A 108 34.14 15.66 9.72
N ASP A 109 33.52 14.79 10.51
CA ASP A 109 34.06 13.46 10.88
C ASP A 109 33.50 12.34 9.99
N ILE A 110 32.63 12.66 9.03
CA ILE A 110 32.00 11.71 8.10
C ILE A 110 32.60 11.90 6.71
N LYS A 111 33.10 10.81 6.14
CA LYS A 111 33.63 10.79 4.78
C LYS A 111 32.56 11.17 3.76
N MET A 112 32.93 11.95 2.75
CA MET A 112 32.00 12.44 1.73
C MET A 112 31.32 11.29 0.98
N GLU A 113 32.04 10.19 0.73
CA GLU A 113 31.52 8.99 0.04
C GLU A 113 30.42 8.28 0.84
N ILE A 114 30.34 8.52 2.16
CA ILE A 114 29.28 8.02 3.04
C ILE A 114 28.16 9.05 3.18
N ALA A 115 28.51 10.32 3.32
CA ALA A 115 27.53 11.39 3.55
C ALA A 115 26.63 11.64 2.33
N LEU A 116 27.19 11.71 1.11
CA LEU A 116 26.41 12.09 -0.08
C LEU A 116 25.28 11.09 -0.42
N PRO A 117 25.52 9.76 -0.41
CA PRO A 117 24.43 8.80 -0.63
C PRO A 117 23.30 8.89 0.41
N GLN A 118 23.65 9.08 1.69
CA GLN A 118 22.68 9.23 2.76
C GLN A 118 21.84 10.50 2.60
N ILE A 119 22.48 11.64 2.28
CA ILE A 119 21.77 12.90 2.00
C ILE A 119 20.81 12.72 0.82
N ARG A 120 21.27 12.07 -0.25
CA ARG A 120 20.45 11.79 -1.45
C ARG A 120 19.22 10.96 -1.10
N GLU A 121 19.39 9.89 -0.32
CA GLU A 121 18.28 9.05 0.12
C GLU A 121 17.27 9.83 0.97
N GLN A 122 17.73 10.58 1.97
CA GLN A 122 16.85 11.37 2.82
C GLN A 122 16.11 12.46 2.04
N LEU A 123 16.80 13.16 1.13
CA LEU A 123 16.18 14.16 0.27
C LEU A 123 15.15 13.52 -0.68
N PHE A 124 15.43 12.34 -1.23
CA PHE A 124 14.48 11.60 -2.04
C PHE A 124 13.22 11.25 -1.24
N LEU A 125 13.37 10.68 -0.05
CA LEU A 125 12.25 10.33 0.83
C LEU A 125 11.41 11.56 1.23
N GLN A 126 12.08 12.67 1.55
CA GLN A 126 11.40 13.92 1.86
C GLN A 126 10.56 14.42 0.68
N LYS A 127 11.13 14.43 -0.53
CA LYS A 127 10.40 14.83 -1.75
C LYS A 127 9.24 13.89 -2.06
N VAL A 128 9.41 12.58 -1.89
CA VAL A 128 8.30 11.61 -2.04
C VAL A 128 7.16 11.93 -1.07
N ASN A 129 7.47 12.21 0.20
CA ASN A 129 6.46 12.58 1.18
C ASN A 129 5.76 13.90 0.84
N ASN A 130 6.50 14.90 0.35
CA ASN A 130 5.91 16.16 -0.11
C ASN A 130 4.94 15.92 -1.29
N GLU A 131 5.29 15.08 -2.26
CA GLU A 131 4.40 14.75 -3.38
C GLU A 131 3.13 14.02 -2.93
N LYS A 132 3.22 13.16 -1.89
CA LYS A 132 2.03 12.56 -1.29
C LYS A 132 1.13 13.62 -0.65
N ILE A 133 1.69 14.54 0.13
CA ILE A 133 0.94 15.63 0.78
C ILE A 133 0.29 16.52 -0.29
N ASN A 134 1.01 16.88 -1.35
CA ASN A 134 0.48 17.67 -2.46
C ASN A 134 -0.73 16.98 -3.10
N TYR A 135 -0.65 15.66 -3.32
CA TYR A 135 -1.78 14.90 -3.86
C TYR A 135 -2.97 14.85 -2.88
N ILE A 136 -2.73 14.65 -1.59
CA ILE A 136 -3.78 14.69 -0.56
C ILE A 136 -4.47 16.05 -0.55
N ASN A 137 -3.71 17.15 -0.55
CA ASN A 137 -4.27 18.51 -0.62
C ASN A 137 -5.12 18.71 -1.88
N SER A 138 -4.65 18.21 -3.02
CA SER A 138 -5.42 18.26 -4.28
C SER A 138 -6.76 17.51 -4.18
N LEU A 139 -6.81 16.38 -3.45
CA LEU A 139 -8.04 15.65 -3.19
C LEU A 139 -8.96 16.38 -2.21
N ILE A 140 -8.40 17.01 -1.17
CA ILE A 140 -9.15 17.83 -0.21
C ILE A 140 -9.86 18.96 -0.94
N GLU A 141 -9.15 19.68 -1.81
CA GLU A 141 -9.70 20.78 -2.59
C GLU A 141 -10.72 20.28 -3.62
N LYS A 142 -10.33 19.32 -4.47
CA LYS A 142 -11.19 18.80 -5.55
C LYS A 142 -12.51 18.24 -5.05
N ASN A 143 -12.51 17.60 -3.88
CA ASN A 143 -13.70 16.97 -3.31
C ASN A 143 -14.38 17.81 -2.23
N GLN A 144 -13.88 19.02 -1.97
CA GLN A 144 -14.36 19.94 -0.93
C GLN A 144 -14.48 19.24 0.43
N LEU A 145 -13.47 18.44 0.79
CA LEU A 145 -13.56 17.55 1.96
C LEU A 145 -13.76 18.33 3.26
N ASN A 146 -13.12 19.51 3.38
CA ASN A 146 -13.30 20.38 4.54
C ASN A 146 -14.76 20.84 4.73
N ASP A 147 -15.49 21.08 3.64
CA ASP A 147 -16.90 21.48 3.73
C ASP A 147 -17.80 20.28 4.01
N LYS A 148 -17.52 19.12 3.40
CA LYS A 148 -18.21 17.88 3.72
C LYS A 148 -18.07 17.51 5.19
N ILE A 149 -16.88 17.65 5.77
CA ILE A 149 -16.62 17.38 7.19
C ILE A 149 -17.51 18.27 8.08
N LYS A 150 -17.68 19.56 7.75
CA LYS A 150 -18.56 20.47 8.51
C LYS A 150 -20.03 20.05 8.49
N LEU A 151 -20.49 19.33 7.45
CA LEU A 151 -21.87 18.82 7.39
C LEU A 151 -22.11 17.70 8.42
N TYR A 152 -21.11 16.84 8.62
CA TYR A 152 -21.19 15.75 9.59
C TYR A 152 -20.86 16.19 11.01
N PHE A 153 -20.00 17.20 11.15
CA PHE A 153 -19.51 17.73 12.43
C PHE A 153 -19.67 19.25 12.49
N PRO A 154 -20.91 19.77 12.58
CA PRO A 154 -21.15 21.21 12.67
C PRO A 154 -20.56 21.76 13.97
N LYS A 155 -19.88 22.91 13.91
CA LYS A 155 -19.44 23.60 15.12
C LYS A 155 -20.66 23.97 15.96
N GLU A 156 -20.68 23.57 17.23
CA GLU A 156 -21.67 24.05 18.18
C GLU A 156 -21.63 25.57 18.22
N LYS A 157 -22.81 26.21 18.04
CA LYS A 157 -22.94 27.65 18.25
C LYS A 157 -22.78 27.90 19.74
N LYS A 158 -21.64 28.47 20.14
CA LYS A 158 -21.45 29.05 21.47
C LYS A 158 -22.31 30.29 21.64
#